data_AF-A0A210PTF3-F1
#
_entry.id   AF-A0A210PTF3-F1
#
_cell.length_a   1.000
_cell.length_b   1.000
_cell.length_c   1.000
_cell.angle_alpha   90.00
_cell.angle_beta   90.00
_cell.angle_gamma   90.00
#
_symmetry.space_group_name_H-M   'P 1'
#
loop_
_entity.id
_entity.type
_entity.pdbx_description
1 polymer ?
#
loop_
_entity_poly.entity_id
_entity_poly.type
_entity_poly.pdbx_seq_one_letter_code
_entity_poly.pdbx_strand_id
1 'polypeptide(L)'
;MSRGVRDLRELICVSRLTFRNSDDEEPQFLTDDEVVAKDFDRLSVSSSDSVGGVEATNGGRHISPDSGCVTNGSTPPELPMEEDTTLSTTPIIVKSPPVPTKVGRTRRKKKRAPHKVLSTEPSRHELPKPPRIPPLRPRYKTSNSSDNDSDVDMESCPVQRYGSHVTGFRKTQAEGNFDDILCYMDATVVSNWLERANKMVTEITAYCNSDDSFVTFAHFWFTGFDDIQKIELFDLEHSILVEEMSFAFAVGKDQGKVNQRDLNNFISALFREYPDKLLSTKGPNMFLNHLDVLSSQKHVQYKKLLSDVKCSTKNKQYAQWILATRSFALVSVWSAVVNFYRNLLEKISPSRPPSSQSHREEDTNLRRIGQAIRLGFADVVHYYFTEGHIKPHLVDPNGRTFVFSAVMYNQCGVLHYLINRVKPMIDVNLAADTGNTPLHAAANSGNDRLVEVLLQCPQINVNAINPQCENATPLHLAVMHGHRTVVEKLVKAKADLSLKMGELNAEDIAKQFDSYATLRVLKDSV
;
A
#
# COMPACT_ATOMS: atom_id res chain seq x y z
N MET A 1 -29.42 -30.05 14.68
CA MET A 1 -28.00 -30.37 14.92
C MET A 1 -27.19 -29.08 14.78
N SER A 2 -26.38 -28.70 15.78
CA SER A 2 -25.76 -27.37 15.87
C SER A 2 -24.24 -27.41 15.72
N ARG A 3 -23.73 -27.08 14.52
CA ARG A 3 -22.32 -26.77 14.22
C ARG A 3 -22.26 -25.67 13.15
N GLY A 4 -22.78 -24.49 13.49
CA GLY A 4 -22.79 -23.32 12.61
C GLY A 4 -21.51 -22.48 12.73
N VAL A 5 -21.15 -21.81 11.63
CA VAL A 5 -19.92 -21.02 11.40
C VAL A 5 -18.64 -21.86 11.40
N ARG A 6 -17.84 -21.71 10.32
CA ARG A 6 -16.44 -22.16 10.18
C ARG A 6 -15.73 -21.24 9.19
N ASP A 7 -15.31 -20.09 9.70
CA ASP A 7 -14.59 -19.02 8.99
C ASP A 7 -15.37 -18.26 7.88
N LEU A 8 -15.56 -16.96 8.12
CA LEU A 8 -15.35 -15.85 7.17
C LEU A 8 -14.90 -14.65 8.04
N ARG A 9 -13.83 -14.96 8.79
CA ARG A 9 -13.46 -14.58 10.16
C ARG A 9 -14.63 -14.39 11.12
N GLU A 10 -15.38 -15.50 11.18
CA GLU A 10 -16.46 -15.95 12.09
C GLU A 10 -17.58 -14.95 12.44
N LEU A 11 -17.89 -13.97 11.58
CA LEU A 11 -19.03 -13.05 11.75
C LEU A 11 -19.06 -12.33 13.13
N ILE A 12 -17.87 -12.02 13.65
CA ILE A 12 -17.59 -11.56 15.03
C ILE A 12 -17.86 -10.05 15.16
N CYS A 13 -18.83 -9.53 15.93
CA CYS A 13 -19.85 -10.18 16.77
C CYS A 13 -21.26 -9.68 16.39
N VAL A 14 -22.26 -10.53 16.59
CA VAL A 14 -23.69 -10.24 16.33
C VAL A 14 -24.26 -9.04 17.12
N SER A 15 -23.59 -8.63 18.21
CA SER A 15 -24.01 -7.58 19.15
C SER A 15 -24.18 -6.16 18.59
N ARG A 16 -23.78 -5.88 17.34
CA ARG A 16 -24.08 -4.60 16.67
C ARG A 16 -25.33 -4.63 15.78
N LEU A 17 -25.80 -5.81 15.37
CA LEU A 17 -27.05 -5.96 14.60
C LEU A 17 -28.22 -6.34 15.51
N THR A 18 -27.98 -7.15 16.54
CA THR A 18 -28.98 -7.43 17.59
C THR A 18 -28.84 -6.44 18.74
N PHE A 19 -29.85 -5.60 18.95
CA PHE A 19 -29.98 -4.79 20.16
C PHE A 19 -29.87 -5.65 21.43
N ARG A 20 -29.12 -5.17 22.44
CA ARG A 20 -29.24 -5.65 23.81
C ARG A 20 -30.55 -5.11 24.39
N ASN A 21 -31.43 -6.00 24.86
CA ASN A 21 -32.50 -5.62 25.78
C ASN A 21 -31.94 -5.64 27.21
N SER A 22 -32.15 -4.55 27.95
CA SER A 22 -32.30 -4.44 29.41
C SER A 22 -31.53 -5.41 30.33
N ASP A 23 -30.64 -4.81 31.13
CA ASP A 23 -30.61 -4.99 32.59
C ASP A 23 -30.40 -6.42 33.14
N ASP A 24 -29.16 -6.92 33.01
CA ASP A 24 -28.32 -7.28 34.18
C ASP A 24 -26.88 -7.69 33.76
N GLU A 25 -25.95 -7.61 34.72
CA GLU A 25 -24.50 -7.89 34.67
C GLU A 25 -23.58 -7.04 33.76
N GLU A 26 -22.51 -6.51 34.36
CA GLU A 26 -21.40 -5.83 33.66
C GLU A 26 -20.52 -6.81 32.88
N PRO A 27 -20.23 -6.57 31.59
CA PRO A 27 -19.10 -7.20 30.92
C PRO A 27 -17.81 -6.40 31.19
N GLN A 28 -17.10 -6.71 32.28
CA GLN A 28 -15.75 -6.18 32.51
C GLN A 28 -14.76 -6.67 31.44
N PHE A 29 -14.57 -5.88 30.38
CA PHE A 29 -13.50 -6.09 29.40
C PHE A 29 -12.82 -4.77 29.06
N LEU A 30 -11.53 -4.72 29.38
CA LEU A 30 -10.61 -3.63 29.08
C LEU A 30 -10.46 -3.43 27.57
N THR A 31 -10.24 -2.19 27.15
CA THR A 31 -9.76 -1.84 25.81
C THR A 31 -8.41 -1.15 25.92
N ASP A 32 -7.38 -1.71 25.29
CA ASP A 32 -5.98 -1.25 25.44
C ASP A 32 -5.73 0.20 24.99
N ASP A 33 -6.66 0.80 24.23
CA ASP A 33 -6.62 2.21 23.81
C ASP A 33 -6.88 3.23 24.96
N GLU A 34 -7.31 2.80 26.16
CA GLU A 34 -7.69 3.73 27.24
C GLU A 34 -6.52 4.09 28.21
N VAL A 35 -5.30 3.60 27.97
CA VAL A 35 -4.14 3.76 28.86
C VAL A 35 -3.45 5.15 28.74
N VAL A 36 -3.79 5.96 27.72
CA VAL A 36 -3.09 7.22 27.40
C VAL A 36 -4.00 8.46 27.53
N ALA A 37 -5.20 8.32 28.12
CA ALA A 37 -6.20 9.40 28.22
C ALA A 37 -6.89 9.48 29.59
N LYS A 38 -6.22 9.06 30.67
CA LYS A 38 -6.71 9.14 32.06
C LYS A 38 -5.74 9.86 33.00
N ASP A 39 -5.31 11.04 32.57
CA ASP A 39 -4.94 12.14 33.46
C ASP A 39 -5.69 13.41 32.98
N PHE A 40 -6.01 14.29 33.93
CA PHE A 40 -6.90 15.47 33.84
C PHE A 40 -8.43 15.23 33.85
N ASP A 41 -9.07 16.06 34.69
CA ASP A 41 -10.43 16.61 34.60
C ASP A 41 -11.66 15.68 34.72
N ARG A 42 -11.70 14.89 35.81
CA ARG A 42 -12.78 14.98 36.83
C ARG A 42 -12.14 14.82 38.23
N LEU A 43 -12.54 15.53 39.28
CA LEU A 43 -13.80 16.26 39.53
C LEU A 43 -13.57 17.71 39.95
N SER A 44 -14.51 18.59 39.59
CA SER A 44 -14.82 19.79 40.37
C SER A 44 -16.33 20.00 40.46
N VAL A 45 -16.85 20.09 41.68
CA VAL A 45 -18.01 20.92 42.05
C VAL A 45 -17.84 21.35 43.52
N SER A 46 -18.45 22.48 43.87
CA SER A 46 -18.55 23.17 45.16
C SER A 46 -18.94 22.28 46.38
N SER A 47 -18.83 22.72 47.65
CA SER A 47 -18.94 24.11 48.14
C SER A 47 -18.34 24.39 49.54
N SER A 48 -18.06 25.69 49.77
CA SER A 48 -18.20 26.45 51.03
C SER A 48 -17.35 26.15 52.29
N ASP A 49 -16.99 27.27 52.94
CA ASP A 49 -16.70 27.47 54.37
C ASP A 49 -15.32 27.16 55.01
N SER A 50 -14.52 28.25 55.06
CA SER A 50 -14.21 28.98 56.31
C SER A 50 -13.19 28.44 57.36
N VAL A 51 -12.05 29.16 57.41
CA VAL A 51 -11.29 29.57 58.62
C VAL A 51 -10.45 28.54 59.41
N GLY A 52 -9.12 28.67 59.30
CA GLY A 52 -8.22 29.04 60.43
C GLY A 52 -7.66 27.96 61.38
N GLY A 53 -6.33 27.96 61.55
CA GLY A 53 -5.55 27.09 62.46
C GLY A 53 -4.42 26.38 61.71
N VAL A 54 -3.10 26.66 61.83
CA VAL A 54 -2.21 27.19 62.89
C VAL A 54 -1.76 26.13 63.92
N GLU A 55 -0.44 26.00 64.06
CA GLU A 55 0.35 25.17 65.01
C GLU A 55 0.22 23.63 64.90
N ALA A 56 1.15 22.79 65.42
CA ALA A 56 2.63 22.79 65.46
C ALA A 56 3.10 21.42 66.05
N THR A 57 4.19 20.76 65.63
CA THR A 57 5.57 20.86 66.20
C THR A 57 6.34 19.55 65.88
N ASN A 58 7.69 19.58 65.93
CA ASN A 58 8.65 18.47 66.22
C ASN A 58 8.64 17.17 65.36
N GLY A 59 9.78 16.49 65.13
CA GLY A 59 11.19 16.79 65.49
C GLY A 59 12.16 15.61 65.22
N GLY A 60 13.47 15.86 65.20
CA GLY A 60 14.55 14.87 64.91
C GLY A 60 15.02 14.91 63.43
N ARG A 61 16.30 14.95 63.02
CA ARG A 61 17.63 14.51 63.55
C ARG A 61 17.72 12.99 63.76
N HIS A 62 18.79 12.28 63.37
CA HIS A 62 20.13 12.67 62.84
C HIS A 62 20.86 11.46 62.18
N ILE A 63 21.92 11.73 61.38
CA ILE A 63 23.17 10.93 61.23
C ILE A 63 23.15 9.64 60.36
N SER A 64 24.29 9.40 59.69
CA SER A 64 24.70 8.24 58.84
C SER A 64 25.68 7.32 59.64
N PRO A 65 26.63 6.49 59.12
CA PRO A 65 26.93 6.00 57.75
C PRO A 65 27.28 4.48 57.64
N ASP A 66 27.69 4.07 56.43
CA ASP A 66 28.71 3.07 56.05
C ASP A 66 28.77 1.57 56.51
N SER A 67 29.01 0.73 55.49
CA SER A 67 29.94 -0.44 55.44
C SER A 67 29.62 -1.80 56.10
N GLY A 68 30.10 -2.90 55.48
CA GLY A 68 30.32 -4.22 56.14
C GLY A 68 30.00 -5.49 55.30
N CYS A 69 30.99 -6.39 55.13
CA CYS A 69 30.89 -7.69 54.40
C CYS A 69 30.62 -8.92 55.33
N VAL A 70 30.97 -10.15 54.87
CA VAL A 70 31.20 -11.43 55.63
C VAL A 70 30.00 -12.40 55.81
N THR A 71 30.06 -13.75 55.67
CA THR A 71 30.80 -14.74 54.80
C THR A 71 30.20 -16.18 54.96
N ASN A 72 30.30 -17.04 53.93
CA ASN A 72 30.32 -18.55 53.94
C ASN A 72 29.02 -19.31 54.34
N GLY A 73 28.79 -20.59 54.00
CA GLY A 73 29.51 -21.65 53.23
C GLY A 73 28.49 -22.68 52.62
N SER A 74 28.69 -23.99 52.37
CA SER A 74 29.79 -24.98 52.53
C SER A 74 29.54 -26.24 51.61
N THR A 75 30.27 -27.36 51.79
CA THR A 75 30.30 -28.63 50.99
C THR A 75 30.45 -29.87 51.91
N PRO A 76 30.75 -31.15 51.50
CA PRO A 76 30.95 -31.82 50.17
C PRO A 76 29.88 -32.93 49.94
N PRO A 77 30.06 -34.06 49.19
CA PRO A 77 31.06 -34.53 48.20
C PRO A 77 30.42 -34.85 46.81
N GLU A 78 30.83 -35.75 45.89
CA GLU A 78 31.87 -36.81 45.76
C GLU A 78 32.29 -37.01 44.27
N LEU A 79 33.04 -38.08 43.91
CA LEU A 79 33.75 -38.31 42.63
C LEU A 79 33.97 -39.83 42.34
N PRO A 80 34.67 -40.30 41.26
CA PRO A 80 35.42 -39.61 40.17
C PRO A 80 34.85 -39.96 38.76
N MET A 81 35.47 -39.88 37.56
CA MET A 81 36.84 -39.79 36.96
C MET A 81 36.73 -38.97 35.62
N GLU A 82 37.74 -38.48 34.86
CA GLU A 82 39.23 -38.44 34.89
C GLU A 82 39.78 -37.27 33.98
N GLU A 83 41.06 -37.33 33.59
CA GLU A 83 41.97 -36.33 32.95
C GLU A 83 42.20 -36.54 31.41
N ASP A 84 43.16 -35.93 30.68
CA ASP A 84 43.43 -34.50 30.28
C ASP A 84 44.32 -34.53 28.96
N THR A 85 45.39 -33.79 28.56
CA THR A 85 46.27 -32.70 29.08
C THR A 85 46.82 -31.76 27.96
N THR A 86 46.27 -30.55 27.85
CA THR A 86 46.92 -29.20 27.73
C THR A 86 48.15 -28.84 26.83
N LEU A 87 48.08 -27.60 26.31
CA LEU A 87 49.13 -26.53 26.23
C LEU A 87 50.17 -26.43 25.08
N SER A 88 50.89 -25.29 25.04
CA SER A 88 51.53 -24.67 23.86
C SER A 88 52.78 -23.83 24.18
N THR A 89 53.79 -23.84 23.29
CA THR A 89 54.93 -22.89 23.31
C THR A 89 55.60 -22.70 21.93
N THR A 90 56.27 -21.56 21.74
CA THR A 90 57.16 -21.19 20.60
C THR A 90 58.56 -20.82 21.17
N PRO A 91 59.67 -20.46 20.45
CA PRO A 91 59.79 -19.93 19.06
C PRO A 91 61.10 -20.31 18.27
N ILE A 92 61.47 -19.49 17.26
CA ILE A 92 62.81 -19.23 16.65
C ILE A 92 63.20 -19.85 15.27
N ILE A 93 63.20 -18.98 14.24
CA ILE A 93 64.17 -18.68 13.14
C ILE A 93 65.20 -19.77 12.67
N VAL A 94 65.38 -19.99 11.33
CA VAL A 94 66.67 -19.92 10.55
C VAL A 94 66.63 -20.54 9.11
N LYS A 95 67.04 -19.72 8.10
CA LYS A 95 67.62 -20.01 6.73
C LYS A 95 66.87 -20.76 5.60
N SER A 96 67.09 -20.27 4.37
CA SER A 96 66.93 -20.90 3.03
C SER A 96 68.28 -21.54 2.56
N PRO A 97 68.47 -22.22 1.39
CA PRO A 97 68.06 -21.89 -0.01
C PRO A 97 67.78 -23.17 -0.89
N PRO A 98 68.05 -23.30 -2.22
CA PRO A 98 68.18 -22.36 -3.36
C PRO A 98 67.24 -22.69 -4.58
N VAL A 99 67.50 -22.08 -5.75
CA VAL A 99 66.71 -22.11 -7.00
C VAL A 99 67.48 -22.79 -8.17
N PRO A 100 66.80 -23.31 -9.21
CA PRO A 100 67.38 -23.32 -10.57
C PRO A 100 66.59 -22.51 -11.63
N THR A 101 67.39 -21.85 -12.47
CA THR A 101 67.13 -21.00 -13.67
C THR A 101 66.22 -21.61 -14.78
N LYS A 102 65.76 -20.93 -15.86
CA LYS A 102 66.46 -19.91 -16.69
C LYS A 102 65.54 -19.15 -17.70
N VAL A 103 65.74 -17.82 -17.80
CA VAL A 103 65.66 -16.90 -18.99
C VAL A 103 64.49 -16.98 -20.00
N GLY A 104 63.79 -15.84 -20.21
CA GLY A 104 62.93 -15.57 -21.39
C GLY A 104 62.56 -14.07 -21.56
N ARG A 105 62.79 -13.46 -22.74
CA ARG A 105 62.66 -12.00 -23.00
C ARG A 105 61.19 -11.53 -23.18
N THR A 106 60.83 -10.34 -22.67
CA THR A 106 60.43 -9.11 -23.42
C THR A 106 59.65 -8.07 -22.58
N ARG A 107 59.63 -6.80 -23.04
CA ARG A 107 58.86 -5.68 -22.44
C ARG A 107 57.39 -5.70 -22.88
N ARG A 108 56.45 -5.46 -21.95
CA ARG A 108 55.18 -4.73 -22.23
C ARG A 108 54.62 -4.09 -20.95
N LYS A 109 54.17 -2.84 -21.03
CA LYS A 109 53.55 -2.12 -19.90
C LYS A 109 52.18 -2.74 -19.60
N LYS A 110 51.93 -3.24 -18.38
CA LYS A 110 50.57 -3.54 -17.93
C LYS A 110 49.81 -2.23 -17.68
N LYS A 111 48.69 -2.02 -18.38
CA LYS A 111 47.69 -1.02 -17.97
C LYS A 111 47.11 -1.46 -16.61
N ARG A 112 46.82 -0.52 -15.70
CA ARG A 112 45.90 -0.78 -14.59
C ARG A 112 44.51 -1.03 -15.17
N ALA A 113 43.75 -1.94 -14.57
CA ALA A 113 42.33 -2.12 -14.91
C ALA A 113 41.50 -1.00 -14.27
N PRO A 114 40.41 -0.54 -14.92
CA PRO A 114 39.45 0.36 -14.29
C PRO A 114 38.69 -0.36 -13.17
N HIS A 115 38.11 0.42 -12.24
CA HIS A 115 37.33 -0.13 -11.13
C HIS A 115 35.98 -0.71 -11.59
N LYS A 116 35.38 -1.51 -10.72
CA LYS A 116 34.24 -2.39 -11.00
C LYS A 116 33.00 -1.58 -11.42
N VAL A 117 32.58 -1.74 -12.67
CA VAL A 117 31.37 -1.10 -13.21
C VAL A 117 30.13 -1.57 -12.45
N LEU A 118 29.34 -0.62 -11.92
CA LEU A 118 27.96 -0.89 -11.54
C LEU A 118 27.09 -0.68 -12.79
N SER A 119 26.64 -1.76 -13.40
CA SER A 119 25.96 -1.74 -14.70
C SER A 119 24.49 -1.30 -14.56
N THR A 120 24.26 0.00 -14.50
CA THR A 120 22.92 0.59 -14.70
C THR A 120 22.71 0.89 -16.18
N GLU A 121 22.37 -0.14 -16.96
CA GLU A 121 21.83 0.11 -18.30
C GLU A 121 20.51 0.89 -18.18
N PRO A 122 20.31 1.99 -18.92
CA PRO A 122 19.06 2.72 -18.91
C PRO A 122 18.01 1.90 -19.64
N SER A 123 17.25 1.09 -18.90
CA SER A 123 16.15 0.33 -19.46
C SER A 123 15.11 1.27 -20.05
N ARG A 124 15.15 1.45 -21.37
CA ARG A 124 14.14 2.17 -22.15
C ARG A 124 12.90 1.29 -22.33
N HIS A 125 12.34 0.82 -21.21
CA HIS A 125 10.97 0.35 -21.19
C HIS A 125 10.05 1.56 -21.35
N GLU A 126 9.66 1.82 -22.60
CA GLU A 126 8.33 2.41 -22.82
C GLU A 126 7.33 1.41 -22.24
N LEU A 127 6.78 1.74 -21.08
CA LEU A 127 5.86 0.91 -20.32
C LEU A 127 4.70 0.46 -21.23
N PRO A 128 4.22 -0.79 -21.11
CA PRO A 128 3.09 -1.25 -21.91
C PRO A 128 1.89 -0.35 -21.64
N LYS A 129 1.43 0.36 -22.67
CA LYS A 129 0.17 1.13 -22.61
C LYS A 129 -0.95 0.17 -22.19
N PRO A 130 -1.91 0.60 -21.33
CA PRO A 130 -2.99 -0.27 -20.89
C PRO A 130 -3.69 -0.90 -22.11
N PRO A 131 -3.95 -2.22 -22.08
CA PRO A 131 -4.42 -2.94 -23.26
C PRO A 131 -5.78 -2.40 -23.70
N ARG A 132 -5.92 -2.07 -24.99
CA ARG A 132 -7.16 -1.53 -25.54
C ARG A 132 -8.28 -2.56 -25.43
N ILE A 133 -9.35 -2.15 -24.76
CA ILE A 133 -10.45 -3.03 -24.36
C ILE A 133 -11.40 -3.24 -25.55
N PRO A 134 -11.80 -4.49 -25.88
CA PRO A 134 -12.87 -4.75 -26.83
C PRO A 134 -14.24 -4.44 -26.19
N PRO A 135 -15.22 -3.94 -26.95
CA PRO A 135 -16.52 -3.55 -26.40
C PRO A 135 -17.21 -4.71 -25.68
N LEU A 136 -17.83 -4.42 -24.53
CA LEU A 136 -18.60 -5.37 -23.74
C LEU A 136 -19.75 -5.91 -24.61
N ARG A 137 -19.82 -7.23 -24.77
CA ARG A 137 -20.88 -7.89 -25.54
C ARG A 137 -22.00 -8.34 -24.60
N PRO A 138 -23.27 -7.94 -24.84
CA PRO A 138 -24.41 -8.48 -24.11
C PRO A 138 -24.43 -10.01 -24.16
N ARG A 139 -24.45 -10.67 -23.00
CA ARG A 139 -24.20 -12.12 -22.87
C ARG A 139 -25.47 -12.97 -22.88
N TYR A 140 -26.42 -12.65 -23.77
CA TYR A 140 -27.62 -13.47 -23.97
C TYR A 140 -27.50 -14.34 -25.22
N LYS A 141 -27.30 -15.65 -24.99
CA LYS A 141 -27.54 -16.73 -25.96
C LYS A 141 -28.10 -17.95 -25.22
N THR A 142 -29.34 -17.86 -24.79
CA THR A 142 -30.16 -19.04 -24.49
C THR A 142 -30.55 -19.71 -25.81
N SER A 143 -29.93 -20.84 -26.12
CA SER A 143 -30.33 -21.65 -27.26
C SER A 143 -31.61 -22.42 -26.95
N ASN A 144 -32.67 -22.17 -27.69
CA ASN A 144 -33.59 -23.22 -28.14
C ASN A 144 -34.34 -22.75 -29.40
N SER A 145 -34.63 -23.70 -30.27
CA SER A 145 -35.26 -23.48 -31.57
C SER A 145 -36.60 -24.21 -31.64
N SER A 146 -37.66 -23.47 -31.93
CA SER A 146 -38.89 -24.00 -32.52
C SER A 146 -39.67 -22.84 -33.12
N ASP A 147 -39.96 -22.91 -34.42
CA ASP A 147 -40.64 -21.87 -35.18
C ASP A 147 -42.11 -21.73 -34.77
N ASN A 148 -42.65 -20.51 -34.87
CA ASN A 148 -44.04 -20.23 -35.24
C ASN A 148 -44.19 -18.72 -35.48
N ASP A 149 -44.53 -18.33 -36.70
CA ASP A 149 -44.91 -16.94 -37.03
C ASP A 149 -46.30 -16.62 -36.47
N SER A 150 -46.46 -15.42 -35.89
CA SER A 150 -47.73 -14.68 -35.90
C SER A 150 -47.44 -13.20 -35.61
N ASP A 151 -47.93 -12.29 -36.46
CA ASP A 151 -47.77 -10.85 -36.25
C ASP A 151 -48.59 -10.34 -35.05
N VAL A 152 -47.94 -9.59 -34.15
CA VAL A 152 -48.60 -8.60 -33.28
C VAL A 152 -47.65 -7.41 -33.10
N ASP A 153 -48.13 -6.20 -33.41
CA ASP A 153 -47.38 -4.96 -33.18
C ASP A 153 -47.03 -4.75 -31.70
N MET A 154 -45.86 -4.17 -31.41
CA MET A 154 -45.54 -3.67 -30.08
C MET A 154 -44.88 -2.29 -30.15
N GLU A 155 -45.40 -1.36 -29.36
CA GLU A 155 -45.00 0.05 -29.36
C GLU A 155 -43.60 0.27 -28.77
N SER A 156 -42.98 1.38 -29.17
CA SER A 156 -41.64 1.79 -28.75
C SER A 156 -41.58 2.22 -27.28
N CYS A 157 -40.92 1.44 -26.43
CA CYS A 157 -40.63 1.81 -25.05
C CYS A 157 -39.24 2.49 -24.95
N PRO A 158 -39.12 3.74 -24.48
CA PRO A 158 -37.86 4.50 -24.53
C PRO A 158 -36.91 4.18 -23.37
N VAL A 159 -35.60 4.15 -23.66
CA VAL A 159 -34.53 4.01 -22.64
C VAL A 159 -34.50 5.26 -21.75
N GLN A 160 -35.00 5.11 -20.52
CA GLN A 160 -35.22 6.23 -19.62
C GLN A 160 -33.92 6.65 -18.89
N ARG A 161 -33.18 7.56 -19.51
CA ARG A 161 -31.95 8.17 -18.95
C ARG A 161 -32.23 8.84 -17.60
N TYR A 162 -31.64 8.33 -16.53
CA TYR A 162 -31.65 9.01 -15.23
C TYR A 162 -30.65 10.16 -15.22
N GLY A 163 -31.17 11.39 -15.36
CA GLY A 163 -30.39 12.61 -15.25
C GLY A 163 -31.25 13.77 -14.78
N SER A 164 -31.24 14.06 -13.47
CA SER A 164 -31.75 15.31 -12.92
C SER A 164 -31.01 15.71 -11.64
N HIS A 165 -30.64 16.99 -11.55
CA HIS A 165 -30.41 17.64 -10.26
C HIS A 165 -31.76 17.88 -9.58
N VAL A 166 -31.79 18.03 -8.24
CA VAL A 166 -32.32 19.24 -7.53
C VAL A 166 -32.45 18.99 -6.00
N THR A 167 -31.97 19.96 -5.22
CA THR A 167 -32.17 20.24 -3.77
C THR A 167 -32.15 19.10 -2.73
N GLY A 168 -31.39 19.30 -1.65
CA GLY A 168 -31.34 18.37 -0.53
C GLY A 168 -32.60 18.37 0.37
N PHE A 169 -33.07 17.18 0.69
CA PHE A 169 -33.81 16.89 1.92
C PHE A 169 -33.01 15.87 2.73
N ARG A 170 -32.53 16.25 3.93
CA ARG A 170 -31.96 15.29 4.90
C ARG A 170 -33.10 14.49 5.54
N LYS A 171 -33.64 13.52 4.80
CA LYS A 171 -34.52 12.50 5.37
C LYS A 171 -33.66 11.46 6.08
N THR A 172 -33.71 11.42 7.41
CA THR A 172 -33.16 10.32 8.20
C THR A 172 -33.91 9.05 7.82
N GLN A 173 -33.31 8.20 6.99
CA GLN A 173 -33.87 6.88 6.68
C GLN A 173 -33.88 6.06 7.97
N ALA A 174 -35.06 5.57 8.37
CA ALA A 174 -35.16 4.53 9.37
C ALA A 174 -34.45 3.27 8.84
N GLU A 175 -33.84 2.50 9.74
CA GLU A 175 -33.27 1.19 9.40
C GLU A 175 -34.38 0.24 8.95
N GLY A 176 -34.16 -0.47 7.85
CA GLY A 176 -35.13 -1.44 7.37
C GLY A 176 -35.06 -2.71 8.22
N ASN A 177 -36.15 -3.08 8.88
CA ASN A 177 -36.33 -4.46 9.32
C ASN A 177 -36.82 -5.29 8.11
N PHE A 178 -36.23 -6.47 7.92
CA PHE A 178 -36.54 -7.41 6.85
C PHE A 178 -36.88 -8.82 7.39
N ASP A 179 -37.08 -8.97 8.70
CA ASP A 179 -37.40 -10.25 9.37
C ASP A 179 -38.58 -10.98 8.70
N ASP A 180 -39.59 -10.24 8.24
CA ASP A 180 -40.80 -10.77 7.57
C ASP A 180 -40.51 -11.47 6.22
N ILE A 181 -39.49 -11.03 5.49
CA ILE A 181 -39.05 -11.71 4.25
C ILE A 181 -37.95 -12.73 4.52
N LEU A 182 -37.08 -12.46 5.51
CA LEU A 182 -35.95 -13.31 5.87
C LEU A 182 -36.37 -14.69 6.38
N CYS A 183 -37.59 -14.86 6.88
CA CYS A 183 -38.13 -16.19 7.20
C CYS A 183 -38.33 -17.11 5.98
N TYR A 184 -38.35 -16.57 4.76
CA TYR A 184 -38.44 -17.32 3.49
C TYR A 184 -37.08 -17.57 2.81
N MET A 185 -35.97 -17.18 3.43
CA MET A 185 -34.63 -17.28 2.85
C MET A 185 -34.06 -18.70 2.96
N ASP A 186 -33.55 -19.25 1.85
CA ASP A 186 -32.97 -20.60 1.82
C ASP A 186 -31.59 -20.63 2.50
N ALA A 187 -31.54 -21.28 3.66
CA ALA A 187 -30.33 -21.47 4.46
C ALA A 187 -29.22 -22.26 3.74
N THR A 188 -29.56 -23.13 2.78
CA THR A 188 -28.60 -23.90 1.98
C THR A 188 -27.93 -23.02 0.94
N VAL A 189 -28.69 -22.11 0.31
CA VAL A 189 -28.16 -21.11 -0.63
C VAL A 189 -27.22 -20.14 0.09
N VAL A 190 -27.61 -19.62 1.27
CA VAL A 190 -26.74 -18.77 2.10
C VAL A 190 -25.46 -19.51 2.54
N SER A 191 -25.52 -20.81 2.79
CA SER A 191 -24.34 -21.63 3.13
C SER A 191 -23.39 -21.78 1.94
N ASN A 192 -23.93 -22.03 0.73
CA ASN A 192 -23.17 -22.11 -0.52
C ASN A 192 -22.50 -20.77 -0.86
N TRP A 193 -23.20 -19.65 -0.68
CA TRP A 193 -22.64 -18.30 -0.81
C TRP A 193 -21.45 -18.05 0.13
N LEU A 194 -21.50 -18.51 1.38
CA LEU A 194 -20.41 -18.36 2.33
C LEU A 194 -19.15 -19.17 1.89
N GLU A 195 -19.34 -20.37 1.35
CA GLU A 195 -18.26 -21.18 0.78
C GLU A 195 -17.64 -20.52 -0.46
N ARG A 196 -18.48 -20.08 -1.41
CA ARG A 196 -18.06 -19.32 -2.61
C ARG A 196 -17.30 -18.05 -2.22
N ALA A 197 -17.80 -17.29 -1.24
CA ALA A 197 -17.16 -16.05 -0.78
C ALA A 197 -15.78 -16.31 -0.16
N ASN A 198 -15.62 -17.34 0.70
CA ASN A 198 -14.32 -17.72 1.26
C ASN A 198 -13.30 -18.08 0.16
N LYS A 199 -13.72 -18.88 -0.83
CA LYS A 199 -12.88 -19.23 -1.97
C LYS A 199 -12.45 -18.00 -2.76
N MET A 200 -13.40 -17.13 -3.12
CA MET A 200 -13.11 -15.91 -3.88
C MET A 200 -12.23 -14.91 -3.10
N VAL A 201 -12.42 -14.73 -1.79
CA VAL A 201 -11.51 -13.95 -0.93
C VAL A 201 -10.10 -14.50 -0.99
N THR A 202 -9.94 -15.84 -0.91
CA THR A 202 -8.64 -16.50 -0.94
C THR A 202 -7.93 -16.29 -2.29
N GLU A 203 -8.67 -16.42 -3.41
CA GLU A 203 -8.15 -16.19 -4.77
C GLU A 203 -7.75 -14.72 -5.00
N ILE A 204 -8.59 -13.76 -4.59
CA ILE A 204 -8.27 -12.32 -4.66
C ILE A 204 -7.07 -11.99 -3.76
N THR A 205 -7.00 -12.57 -2.56
CA THR A 205 -5.90 -12.35 -1.61
C THR A 205 -4.57 -12.85 -2.17
N ALA A 206 -4.56 -14.03 -2.80
CA ALA A 206 -3.37 -14.55 -3.47
C ALA A 206 -2.94 -13.62 -4.63
N TYR A 207 -3.89 -13.18 -5.45
CA TYR A 207 -3.63 -12.28 -6.58
C TYR A 207 -3.13 -10.88 -6.15
N CYS A 208 -3.78 -10.22 -5.20
CA CYS A 208 -3.41 -8.87 -4.76
C CYS A 208 -2.09 -8.84 -3.96
N ASN A 209 -1.56 -10.00 -3.59
CA ASN A 209 -0.26 -10.12 -2.91
C ASN A 209 0.85 -10.70 -3.81
N SER A 210 0.55 -11.27 -4.98
CA SER A 210 1.56 -11.69 -5.95
C SER A 210 2.21 -10.50 -6.67
N ASP A 211 3.56 -10.46 -6.65
CA ASP A 211 4.40 -9.53 -7.39
C ASP A 211 3.82 -8.09 -7.44
N ASP A 212 3.65 -7.51 -8.63
CA ASP A 212 3.12 -6.16 -8.88
C ASP A 212 1.58 -6.12 -9.10
N SER A 213 0.86 -7.24 -8.94
CA SER A 213 -0.50 -7.42 -9.49
C SER A 213 -1.56 -6.42 -9.00
N PHE A 214 -1.58 -6.06 -7.70
CA PHE A 214 -2.48 -5.01 -7.20
C PHE A 214 -2.17 -3.66 -7.84
N VAL A 215 -0.89 -3.35 -8.05
CA VAL A 215 -0.40 -2.05 -8.54
C VAL A 215 -0.68 -1.90 -10.03
N THR A 216 -0.51 -2.96 -10.83
CA THR A 216 -0.89 -2.95 -12.25
C THR A 216 -2.40 -2.93 -12.44
N PHE A 217 -3.17 -3.65 -11.62
CA PHE A 217 -4.63 -3.56 -11.60
C PHE A 217 -5.11 -2.14 -11.26
N ALA A 218 -4.58 -1.53 -10.20
CA ALA A 218 -4.96 -0.18 -9.80
C ALA A 218 -4.68 0.86 -10.90
N HIS A 219 -3.52 0.78 -11.56
CA HIS A 219 -3.20 1.68 -12.68
C HIS A 219 -4.16 1.49 -13.87
N PHE A 220 -4.49 0.24 -14.22
CA PHE A 220 -5.49 -0.06 -15.24
C PHE A 220 -6.88 0.46 -14.85
N TRP A 221 -7.28 0.31 -13.58
CA TRP A 221 -8.57 0.75 -13.06
C TRP A 221 -8.75 2.28 -13.10
N PHE A 222 -7.67 3.04 -12.94
CA PHE A 222 -7.66 4.49 -13.12
C PHE A 222 -7.56 4.95 -14.58
N THR A 223 -6.76 4.29 -15.42
CA THR A 223 -6.34 4.83 -16.73
C THR A 223 -6.72 4.01 -17.97
N GLY A 224 -6.94 2.71 -17.81
CA GLY A 224 -7.26 1.79 -18.91
C GLY A 224 -8.76 1.57 -19.11
N PHE A 225 -9.57 1.85 -18.09
CA PHE A 225 -11.01 1.61 -18.07
C PHE A 225 -11.74 2.96 -17.92
N ASP A 226 -12.62 3.30 -18.86
CA ASP A 226 -13.41 4.53 -18.78
C ASP A 226 -14.62 4.38 -17.86
N ASP A 227 -15.21 5.51 -17.46
CA ASP A 227 -16.28 5.50 -16.44
C ASP A 227 -17.62 4.95 -16.96
N ILE A 228 -17.85 4.93 -18.29
CA ILE A 228 -19.03 4.30 -18.89
C ILE A 228 -18.89 2.77 -18.81
N GLN A 229 -17.72 2.23 -19.16
CA GLN A 229 -17.44 0.80 -19.03
C GLN A 229 -17.45 0.33 -17.57
N LYS A 230 -17.10 1.20 -16.61
CA LYS A 230 -17.27 0.92 -15.16
C LYS A 230 -18.75 0.80 -14.80
N ILE A 231 -19.60 1.72 -15.26
CA ILE A 231 -21.05 1.66 -15.05
C ILE A 231 -21.62 0.37 -15.65
N GLU A 232 -21.34 0.08 -16.92
CA GLU A 232 -21.81 -1.15 -17.60
C GLU A 232 -21.39 -2.44 -16.89
N LEU A 233 -20.16 -2.50 -16.34
CA LEU A 233 -19.67 -3.65 -15.59
C LEU A 233 -20.31 -3.77 -14.20
N PHE A 234 -20.51 -2.66 -13.48
CA PHE A 234 -21.18 -2.68 -12.17
C PHE A 234 -22.68 -2.99 -12.30
N ASP A 235 -23.36 -2.48 -13.33
CA ASP A 235 -24.77 -2.77 -13.60
C ASP A 235 -24.97 -4.27 -13.95
N LEU A 236 -24.04 -4.87 -14.73
CA LEU A 236 -24.03 -6.29 -15.04
C LEU A 236 -23.82 -7.18 -13.80
N GLU A 237 -22.82 -6.88 -12.98
CA GLU A 237 -22.58 -7.67 -11.76
C GLU A 237 -23.69 -7.46 -10.72
N HIS A 238 -24.31 -6.28 -10.67
CA HIS A 238 -25.49 -6.04 -9.84
C HIS A 238 -26.73 -6.81 -10.34
N SER A 239 -26.97 -6.93 -11.65
CA SER A 239 -28.09 -7.74 -12.15
C SER A 239 -27.90 -9.22 -11.84
N ILE A 240 -26.68 -9.75 -11.98
CA ILE A 240 -26.33 -11.12 -11.56
C ILE A 240 -26.57 -11.31 -10.06
N LEU A 241 -26.21 -10.34 -9.21
CA LEU A 241 -26.54 -10.38 -7.79
C LEU A 241 -28.06 -10.38 -7.55
N VAL A 242 -28.84 -9.55 -8.24
CA VAL A 242 -30.31 -9.52 -8.07
C VAL A 242 -30.97 -10.84 -8.47
N GLU A 243 -30.48 -11.50 -9.52
CA GLU A 243 -30.95 -12.84 -9.94
C GLU A 243 -30.60 -13.91 -8.90
N GLU A 244 -29.36 -13.97 -8.43
CA GLU A 244 -28.92 -14.91 -7.39
C GLU A 244 -29.68 -14.69 -6.06
N MET A 245 -29.87 -13.44 -5.65
CA MET A 245 -30.68 -13.09 -4.48
C MET A 245 -32.14 -13.51 -4.66
N SER A 246 -32.73 -13.31 -5.84
CA SER A 246 -34.08 -13.77 -6.16
C SER A 246 -34.23 -15.28 -6.02
N PHE A 247 -33.20 -16.07 -6.37
CA PHE A 247 -33.21 -17.52 -6.19
C PHE A 247 -33.27 -17.92 -4.71
N ALA A 248 -32.52 -17.25 -3.83
CA ALA A 248 -32.51 -17.52 -2.39
C ALA A 248 -33.85 -17.27 -1.66
N PHE A 249 -34.80 -16.56 -2.29
CA PHE A 249 -36.15 -16.33 -1.77
C PHE A 249 -37.26 -16.97 -2.63
N ALA A 250 -36.93 -17.90 -3.54
CA ALA A 250 -37.88 -18.50 -4.48
C ALA A 250 -39.19 -18.99 -3.81
N VAL A 251 -39.07 -19.74 -2.71
CA VAL A 251 -40.22 -20.23 -1.91
C VAL A 251 -41.12 -19.09 -1.41
N GLY A 252 -40.54 -17.96 -1.02
CA GLY A 252 -41.29 -16.77 -0.61
C GLY A 252 -41.95 -16.04 -1.78
N LYS A 253 -41.32 -16.03 -2.95
CA LYS A 253 -41.88 -15.47 -4.19
C LYS A 253 -43.06 -16.30 -4.70
N ASP A 254 -42.91 -17.62 -4.75
CA ASP A 254 -43.94 -18.56 -5.22
C ASP A 254 -45.19 -18.54 -4.33
N GLN A 255 -45.03 -18.29 -3.03
CA GLN A 255 -46.14 -18.10 -2.08
C GLN A 255 -46.75 -16.69 -2.12
N GLY A 256 -46.24 -15.77 -2.94
CA GLY A 256 -46.66 -14.37 -2.97
C GLY A 256 -46.36 -13.59 -1.68
N LYS A 257 -45.40 -14.07 -0.87
CA LYS A 257 -45.04 -13.51 0.44
C LYS A 257 -43.85 -12.56 0.39
N VAL A 258 -42.96 -12.76 -0.57
CA VAL A 258 -41.81 -11.89 -0.85
C VAL A 258 -41.98 -11.35 -2.27
N ASN A 259 -42.13 -10.03 -2.41
CA ASN A 259 -42.24 -9.41 -3.73
C ASN A 259 -40.91 -8.79 -4.18
N GLN A 260 -40.77 -8.50 -5.48
CA GLN A 260 -39.49 -8.02 -6.04
C GLN A 260 -39.06 -6.66 -5.49
N ARG A 261 -39.99 -5.81 -5.03
CA ARG A 261 -39.67 -4.53 -4.40
C ARG A 261 -39.04 -4.74 -3.02
N ASP A 262 -39.49 -5.74 -2.26
CA ASP A 262 -38.92 -6.07 -0.95
C ASP A 262 -37.46 -6.54 -1.11
N LEU A 263 -37.21 -7.39 -2.11
CA LEU A 263 -35.87 -7.84 -2.47
C LEU A 263 -34.97 -6.69 -2.91
N ASN A 264 -35.45 -5.82 -3.80
CA ASN A 264 -34.68 -4.65 -4.26
C ASN A 264 -34.37 -3.69 -3.09
N ASN A 265 -35.31 -3.50 -2.14
CA ASN A 265 -35.10 -2.73 -0.92
C ASN A 265 -34.04 -3.40 -0.01
N PHE A 266 -34.10 -4.72 0.15
CA PHE A 266 -33.17 -5.50 0.97
C PHE A 266 -31.75 -5.45 0.39
N ILE A 267 -31.59 -5.68 -0.92
CA ILE A 267 -30.31 -5.55 -1.63
C ILE A 267 -29.76 -4.12 -1.50
N SER A 268 -30.59 -3.08 -1.64
CA SER A 268 -30.18 -1.68 -1.44
C SER A 268 -29.77 -1.37 0.02
N ALA A 269 -30.31 -2.10 1.01
CA ALA A 269 -29.91 -1.99 2.41
C ALA A 269 -28.62 -2.78 2.72
N LEU A 270 -28.40 -3.90 2.02
CA LEU A 270 -27.20 -4.74 2.14
C LEU A 270 -25.99 -4.18 1.40
N PHE A 271 -26.17 -3.57 0.23
CA PHE A 271 -25.08 -3.14 -0.67
C PHE A 271 -25.15 -1.63 -0.95
N ARG A 272 -25.26 -0.84 0.12
CA ARG A 272 -25.41 0.62 0.13
C ARG A 272 -24.26 1.44 -0.52
N GLU A 273 -23.28 0.77 -1.10
CA GLU A 273 -22.20 1.30 -1.94
C GLU A 273 -22.67 1.50 -3.39
N TYR A 274 -23.60 0.66 -3.82
CA TYR A 274 -24.22 0.69 -5.13
C TYR A 274 -25.53 1.52 -5.11
N PRO A 275 -25.90 2.21 -6.20
CA PRO A 275 -25.02 2.59 -7.31
C PRO A 275 -24.14 3.80 -6.95
N ASP A 276 -24.71 4.77 -6.22
CA ASP A 276 -24.22 6.14 -6.12
C ASP A 276 -22.75 6.31 -5.71
N LYS A 277 -22.23 5.47 -4.80
CA LYS A 277 -20.84 5.61 -4.33
C LYS A 277 -19.86 4.94 -5.30
N LEU A 278 -20.16 3.74 -5.78
CA LEU A 278 -19.35 3.00 -6.75
C LEU A 278 -19.25 3.72 -8.10
N LEU A 279 -20.33 4.41 -8.51
CA LEU A 279 -20.40 5.17 -9.75
C LEU A 279 -20.05 6.67 -9.57
N SER A 280 -19.62 7.08 -8.37
CA SER A 280 -19.15 8.45 -8.13
C SER A 280 -17.75 8.69 -8.68
N THR A 281 -17.33 9.95 -8.75
CA THR A 281 -15.92 10.34 -9.03
C THR A 281 -14.92 9.84 -7.97
N LYS A 282 -15.39 9.36 -6.81
CA LYS A 282 -14.58 8.64 -5.81
C LYS A 282 -14.76 7.12 -5.86
N GLY A 283 -15.63 6.61 -6.73
CA GLY A 283 -15.88 5.19 -6.97
C GLY A 283 -14.61 4.39 -7.23
N PRO A 284 -13.66 4.85 -8.07
CA PRO A 284 -12.39 4.17 -8.29
C PRO A 284 -11.57 3.97 -7.01
N ASN A 285 -11.42 5.01 -6.19
CA ASN A 285 -10.74 4.91 -4.88
C ASN A 285 -11.52 4.01 -3.93
N MET A 286 -12.85 4.13 -3.85
CA MET A 286 -13.66 3.30 -2.97
C MET A 286 -13.56 1.82 -3.32
N PHE A 287 -13.58 1.48 -4.61
CA PHE A 287 -13.35 0.12 -5.09
C PHE A 287 -11.99 -0.42 -4.66
N LEU A 288 -10.91 0.35 -4.85
CA LEU A 288 -9.56 -0.06 -4.44
C LEU A 288 -9.39 -0.15 -2.92
N ASN A 289 -10.01 0.74 -2.15
CA ASN A 289 -10.05 0.67 -0.68
C ASN A 289 -10.71 -0.63 -0.22
N HIS A 290 -11.82 -1.02 -0.84
CA HIS A 290 -12.50 -2.28 -0.53
C HIS A 290 -11.66 -3.47 -1.00
N LEU A 291 -11.00 -3.40 -2.17
CA LEU A 291 -10.12 -4.46 -2.66
C LEU A 291 -8.92 -4.68 -1.72
N ASP A 292 -8.34 -3.62 -1.16
CA ASP A 292 -7.30 -3.72 -0.15
C ASP A 292 -7.83 -4.35 1.16
N VAL A 293 -8.99 -3.90 1.67
CA VAL A 293 -9.62 -4.51 2.85
C VAL A 293 -9.93 -6.00 2.63
N LEU A 294 -10.48 -6.37 1.47
CA LEU A 294 -10.79 -7.76 1.10
C LEU A 294 -9.54 -8.64 0.90
N SER A 295 -8.40 -8.07 0.50
CA SER A 295 -7.14 -8.79 0.24
C SER A 295 -6.09 -8.68 1.35
N SER A 296 -6.47 -8.11 2.50
CA SER A 296 -5.60 -7.88 3.65
C SER A 296 -6.08 -8.64 4.89
N GLN A 297 -5.17 -8.81 5.86
CA GLN A 297 -5.48 -9.44 7.15
C GLN A 297 -6.11 -8.47 8.16
N LYS A 298 -6.55 -7.27 7.72
CA LYS A 298 -7.03 -6.18 8.59
C LYS A 298 -8.43 -6.44 9.16
N HIS A 299 -8.56 -7.37 10.12
CA HIS A 299 -9.85 -7.86 10.62
C HIS A 299 -10.79 -6.77 11.14
N VAL A 300 -10.27 -5.69 11.74
CA VAL A 300 -11.10 -4.56 12.19
C VAL A 300 -11.74 -3.82 11.01
N GLN A 301 -10.99 -3.62 9.92
CA GLN A 301 -11.49 -2.95 8.72
C GLN A 301 -12.45 -3.86 7.94
N TYR A 302 -12.15 -5.16 7.87
CA TYR A 302 -13.03 -6.18 7.29
C TYR A 302 -14.38 -6.28 8.02
N LYS A 303 -14.36 -6.34 9.36
CA LYS A 303 -15.58 -6.29 10.20
C LYS A 303 -16.35 -4.99 9.99
N LYS A 304 -15.66 -3.84 9.94
CA LYS A 304 -16.31 -2.55 9.65
C LYS A 304 -17.03 -2.60 8.31
N LEU A 305 -16.37 -3.08 7.25
CA LEU A 305 -16.94 -3.25 5.91
C LEU A 305 -18.18 -4.15 5.90
N LEU A 306 -18.14 -5.33 6.54
CA LEU A 306 -19.29 -6.23 6.59
C LEU A 306 -20.45 -5.72 7.46
N SER A 307 -20.18 -4.99 8.54
CA SER A 307 -21.22 -4.42 9.40
C SER A 307 -21.91 -3.16 8.82
N ASP A 308 -21.44 -2.64 7.69
CA ASP A 308 -21.86 -1.35 7.13
C ASP A 308 -23.15 -1.44 6.29
N VAL A 309 -24.23 -1.97 6.88
CA VAL A 309 -25.58 -2.15 6.29
C VAL A 309 -26.55 -1.03 6.69
N LYS A 310 -27.75 -1.01 6.09
CA LYS A 310 -28.91 -0.18 6.51
C LYS A 310 -30.10 -1.01 7.04
N CYS A 311 -29.82 -2.20 7.57
CA CYS A 311 -30.82 -3.10 8.13
C CYS A 311 -30.39 -3.62 9.50
N SER A 312 -31.35 -3.83 10.39
CA SER A 312 -31.15 -4.39 11.74
C SER A 312 -32.23 -5.42 12.07
N THR A 313 -31.93 -6.34 12.98
CA THR A 313 -32.79 -7.49 13.30
C THR A 313 -32.54 -7.97 14.72
N LYS A 314 -33.59 -8.45 15.40
CA LYS A 314 -33.46 -9.09 16.73
C LYS A 314 -33.08 -10.57 16.64
N ASN A 315 -33.21 -11.18 15.46
CA ASN A 315 -32.90 -12.60 15.27
C ASN A 315 -31.42 -12.82 14.94
N LYS A 316 -30.71 -13.54 15.80
CA LYS A 316 -29.29 -13.90 15.62
C LYS A 316 -29.04 -14.67 14.31
N GLN A 317 -30.00 -15.49 13.85
CA GLN A 317 -29.88 -16.23 12.59
C GLN A 317 -29.97 -15.32 11.37
N TYR A 318 -30.89 -14.36 11.38
CA TYR A 318 -31.05 -13.37 10.31
C TYR A 318 -29.89 -12.38 10.29
N ALA A 319 -29.34 -12.00 11.43
CA ALA A 319 -28.10 -11.21 11.50
C ALA A 319 -26.91 -11.94 10.84
N GLN A 320 -26.80 -13.27 11.03
CA GLN A 320 -25.79 -14.07 10.35
C GLN A 320 -26.03 -14.15 8.83
N TRP A 321 -27.28 -14.32 8.39
CA TRP A 321 -27.62 -14.35 6.96
C TRP A 321 -27.38 -13.00 6.28
N ILE A 322 -27.74 -11.88 6.91
CA ILE A 322 -27.44 -10.51 6.46
C ILE A 322 -25.93 -10.33 6.21
N LEU A 323 -25.09 -10.72 7.18
CA LEU A 323 -23.63 -10.58 7.08
C LEU A 323 -23.03 -11.51 6.02
N ALA A 324 -23.47 -12.76 5.94
CA ALA A 324 -23.03 -13.71 4.90
C ALA A 324 -23.41 -13.21 3.50
N THR A 325 -24.62 -12.68 3.34
CA THR A 325 -25.17 -12.16 2.09
C THR A 325 -24.42 -10.91 1.62
N ARG A 326 -24.15 -9.95 2.52
CA ARG A 326 -23.29 -8.79 2.19
C ARG A 326 -21.86 -9.20 1.86
N SER A 327 -21.30 -10.17 2.59
CA SER A 327 -19.96 -10.69 2.30
C SER A 327 -19.89 -11.34 0.92
N PHE A 328 -20.90 -12.13 0.54
CA PHE A 328 -21.00 -12.71 -0.79
C PHE A 328 -21.15 -11.64 -1.88
N ALA A 329 -22.06 -10.67 -1.71
CA ALA A 329 -22.27 -9.60 -2.68
C ALA A 329 -21.00 -8.76 -2.95
N LEU A 330 -20.34 -8.31 -1.88
CA LEU A 330 -19.07 -7.57 -1.98
C LEU A 330 -17.98 -8.41 -2.64
N VAL A 331 -17.78 -9.65 -2.20
CA VAL A 331 -16.69 -10.47 -2.73
C VAL A 331 -16.95 -10.88 -4.19
N SER A 332 -18.20 -11.16 -4.57
CA SER A 332 -18.56 -11.55 -5.94
C SER A 332 -18.25 -10.43 -6.94
N VAL A 333 -18.72 -9.20 -6.69
CA VAL A 333 -18.50 -8.05 -7.57
C VAL A 333 -17.00 -7.75 -7.70
N TRP A 334 -16.25 -7.74 -6.60
CA TRP A 334 -14.80 -7.49 -6.65
C TRP A 334 -14.04 -8.64 -7.33
N SER A 335 -14.46 -9.89 -7.13
CA SER A 335 -13.90 -11.07 -7.82
C SER A 335 -14.12 -10.98 -9.33
N ALA A 336 -15.33 -10.63 -9.77
CA ALA A 336 -15.66 -10.53 -11.18
C ALA A 336 -14.86 -9.43 -11.89
N VAL A 337 -14.77 -8.23 -11.31
CA VAL A 337 -13.98 -7.11 -11.85
C VAL A 337 -12.49 -7.44 -11.94
N VAL A 338 -11.91 -8.04 -10.89
CA VAL A 338 -10.49 -8.46 -10.89
C VAL A 338 -10.25 -9.58 -11.90
N ASN A 339 -11.14 -10.58 -11.97
CA ASN A 339 -11.01 -11.67 -12.93
C ASN A 339 -11.28 -11.22 -14.37
N PHE A 340 -12.09 -10.19 -14.63
CA PHE A 340 -12.20 -9.56 -15.94
C PHE A 340 -10.85 -8.99 -16.41
N TYR A 341 -10.14 -8.25 -15.55
CA TYR A 341 -8.79 -7.76 -15.85
C TYR A 341 -7.77 -8.90 -16.06
N ARG A 342 -7.79 -9.94 -15.21
CA ARG A 342 -6.94 -11.11 -15.41
C ARG A 342 -7.20 -11.80 -16.76
N ASN A 343 -8.47 -12.02 -17.10
CA ASN A 343 -8.89 -12.60 -18.38
C ASN A 343 -8.59 -11.68 -19.60
N LEU A 344 -8.27 -10.41 -19.38
CA LEU A 344 -7.74 -9.50 -20.41
C LEU A 344 -6.21 -9.66 -20.55
N LEU A 345 -5.47 -9.78 -19.44
CA LEU A 345 -4.01 -9.95 -19.45
C LEU A 345 -3.53 -11.35 -19.86
N GLU A 346 -4.21 -12.41 -19.44
CA GLU A 346 -3.80 -13.81 -19.72
C GLU A 346 -3.85 -14.12 -21.23
N LYS A 347 -4.56 -13.30 -22.02
CA LYS A 347 -4.56 -13.32 -23.51
C LYS A 347 -3.39 -12.60 -24.15
N ILE A 348 -2.58 -11.88 -23.38
CA ILE A 348 -1.53 -10.95 -23.83
C ILE A 348 -0.14 -11.39 -23.37
N SER A 349 -0.03 -12.00 -22.19
CA SER A 349 1.19 -12.71 -21.75
C SER A 349 0.85 -13.85 -20.79
N PRO A 350 1.40 -15.07 -20.97
CA PRO A 350 1.39 -16.08 -19.93
C PRO A 350 2.22 -15.62 -18.72
N SER A 351 1.90 -16.14 -17.54
CA SER A 351 2.43 -15.68 -16.26
C SER A 351 3.86 -16.17 -15.98
N ARG A 352 4.62 -15.32 -15.27
CA ARG A 352 5.87 -15.70 -14.58
C ARG A 352 5.50 -16.33 -13.23
N PRO A 353 6.23 -17.35 -12.73
CA PRO A 353 5.96 -17.90 -11.40
C PRO A 353 6.15 -16.84 -10.30
N PRO A 354 5.29 -16.82 -9.26
CA PRO A 354 5.29 -15.79 -8.23
C PRO A 354 6.56 -15.84 -7.38
N SER A 355 7.07 -14.66 -7.00
CA SER A 355 8.22 -14.58 -6.09
C SER A 355 7.79 -14.77 -4.62
N SER A 356 8.34 -15.79 -3.96
CA SER A 356 8.01 -16.11 -2.57
C SER A 356 8.75 -15.20 -1.58
N GLN A 357 8.05 -14.25 -0.99
CA GLN A 357 8.55 -13.43 0.11
C GLN A 357 7.53 -13.36 1.25
N SER A 358 8.00 -13.58 2.48
CA SER A 358 7.21 -13.49 3.71
C SER A 358 7.42 -12.11 4.34
N HIS A 359 6.36 -11.30 4.39
CA HIS A 359 6.42 -9.89 4.79
C HIS A 359 5.41 -9.56 5.90
N ARG A 360 5.77 -8.62 6.77
CA ARG A 360 4.89 -8.09 7.83
C ARG A 360 3.91 -7.07 7.25
N GLU A 361 2.74 -6.91 7.87
CA GLU A 361 1.62 -6.16 7.29
C GLU A 361 1.93 -4.70 6.96
N GLU A 362 2.67 -3.98 7.81
CA GLU A 362 3.05 -2.58 7.60
C GLU A 362 3.88 -2.35 6.33
N ASP A 363 4.61 -3.36 5.84
CA ASP A 363 5.36 -3.29 4.59
C ASP A 363 4.46 -3.40 3.34
N THR A 364 3.21 -3.89 3.45
CA THR A 364 2.38 -4.16 2.26
C THR A 364 2.06 -2.88 1.48
N ASN A 365 1.72 -1.80 2.17
CA ASN A 365 1.48 -0.50 1.55
C ASN A 365 2.78 0.17 1.08
N LEU A 366 3.86 0.07 1.86
CA LEU A 366 5.17 0.63 1.52
C LEU A 366 5.77 -0.04 0.26
N ARG A 367 5.69 -1.37 0.19
CA ARG A 367 6.02 -2.18 -0.98
C ARG A 367 5.19 -1.77 -2.20
N ARG A 368 3.86 -1.69 -2.07
CA ARG A 368 2.97 -1.35 -3.21
C ARG A 368 3.19 0.07 -3.72
N ILE A 369 3.45 1.08 -2.88
CA ILE A 369 3.85 2.41 -3.38
C ILE A 369 5.27 2.41 -3.98
N GLY A 370 6.21 1.65 -3.41
CA GLY A 370 7.54 1.47 -4.00
C GLY A 370 7.49 0.84 -5.39
N GLN A 371 6.61 -0.13 -5.59
CA GLN A 371 6.29 -0.72 -6.90
C GLN A 371 5.63 0.30 -7.84
N ALA A 372 4.64 1.07 -7.37
CA ALA A 372 3.98 2.10 -8.17
C ALA A 372 4.96 3.19 -8.63
N ILE A 373 5.87 3.63 -7.75
CA ILE A 373 6.95 4.56 -8.09
C ILE A 373 7.87 3.91 -9.12
N ARG A 374 8.37 2.68 -8.89
CA ARG A 374 9.26 1.95 -9.81
C ARG A 374 8.65 1.76 -11.20
N LEU A 375 7.34 1.53 -11.29
CA LEU A 375 6.59 1.34 -12.53
C LEU A 375 6.09 2.65 -13.17
N GLY A 376 6.26 3.81 -12.52
CA GLY A 376 5.88 5.11 -13.09
C GLY A 376 4.40 5.51 -12.90
N PHE A 377 3.63 4.75 -12.12
CA PHE A 377 2.18 4.91 -11.96
C PHE A 377 1.84 6.01 -10.93
N ALA A 378 1.99 7.27 -11.35
CA ALA A 378 1.77 8.46 -10.53
C ALA A 378 0.33 8.58 -9.98
N ASP A 379 -0.65 7.98 -10.67
CA ASP A 379 -2.05 7.80 -10.27
C ASP A 379 -2.20 6.85 -9.07
N VAL A 380 -1.49 5.72 -9.06
CA VAL A 380 -1.47 4.79 -7.92
C VAL A 380 -0.71 5.41 -6.73
N VAL A 381 0.36 6.16 -7.00
CA VAL A 381 1.05 6.99 -5.98
C VAL A 381 0.12 8.07 -5.41
N HIS A 382 -0.74 8.67 -6.24
CA HIS A 382 -1.74 9.64 -5.78
C HIS A 382 -2.76 9.01 -4.84
N TYR A 383 -3.34 7.87 -5.22
CA TYR A 383 -4.28 7.09 -4.40
C TYR A 383 -3.75 6.80 -2.99
N TYR A 384 -2.52 6.30 -2.86
CA TYR A 384 -1.93 5.97 -1.54
C TYR A 384 -1.74 7.19 -0.62
N PHE A 385 -1.62 8.40 -1.19
CA PHE A 385 -1.56 9.64 -0.41
C PHE A 385 -2.94 10.23 -0.13
N THR A 386 -3.91 10.16 -1.07
CA THR A 386 -5.25 10.72 -0.86
C THR A 386 -6.07 9.95 0.16
N GLU A 387 -5.92 8.63 0.21
CA GLU A 387 -6.63 7.76 1.18
C GLU A 387 -5.90 7.67 2.53
N GLY A 388 -4.88 8.53 2.75
CA GLY A 388 -4.14 8.64 4.02
C GLY A 388 -3.32 7.40 4.40
N HIS A 389 -3.20 6.42 3.50
CA HIS A 389 -2.53 5.14 3.75
C HIS A 389 -1.03 5.29 4.01
N ILE A 390 -0.39 6.30 3.43
CA ILE A 390 1.05 6.52 3.47
C ILE A 390 1.34 8.02 3.63
N LYS A 391 2.18 8.39 4.60
CA LYS A 391 2.64 9.78 4.77
C LYS A 391 3.68 10.11 3.68
N PRO A 392 3.54 11.19 2.88
CA PRO A 392 4.44 11.44 1.74
C PRO A 392 5.90 11.81 2.10
N HIS A 393 6.25 11.91 3.38
CA HIS A 393 7.59 12.29 3.87
C HIS A 393 8.34 11.11 4.51
N LEU A 394 7.80 9.90 4.37
CA LEU A 394 8.50 8.68 4.79
C LEU A 394 9.76 8.46 3.93
N VAL A 395 10.78 7.91 4.57
CA VAL A 395 12.01 7.45 3.95
C VAL A 395 12.08 5.93 3.98
N ASP A 396 12.77 5.32 3.01
CA ASP A 396 13.11 3.90 3.06
C ASP A 396 14.22 3.62 4.10
N PRO A 397 14.55 2.34 4.39
CA PRO A 397 15.67 1.97 5.27
C PRO A 397 17.08 2.33 4.77
N ASN A 398 17.19 3.14 3.71
CA ASN A 398 18.44 3.71 3.16
C ASN A 398 18.37 5.26 3.15
N GLY A 399 17.46 5.87 3.92
CA GLY A 399 17.25 7.32 4.00
C GLY A 399 16.55 7.95 2.80
N ARG A 400 16.03 7.16 1.84
CA ARG A 400 15.53 7.68 0.56
C ARG A 400 14.07 8.12 0.65
N THR A 401 13.80 9.38 0.33
CA THR A 401 12.43 9.86 0.09
C THR A 401 11.82 9.24 -1.18
N PHE A 402 10.49 9.32 -1.31
CA PHE A 402 9.82 8.97 -2.57
C PHE A 402 10.32 9.78 -3.78
N VAL A 403 10.79 11.02 -3.57
CA VAL A 403 11.43 11.85 -4.61
C VAL A 403 12.76 11.24 -5.06
N PHE A 404 13.60 10.81 -4.11
CA PHE A 404 14.86 10.10 -4.42
C PHE A 404 14.58 8.79 -5.16
N SER A 405 13.61 8.00 -4.72
CA SER A 405 13.21 6.75 -5.38
C SER A 405 12.65 6.97 -6.79
N ALA A 406 11.88 8.03 -7.04
CA ALA A 406 11.41 8.38 -8.37
C ALA A 406 12.56 8.75 -9.33
N VAL A 407 13.61 9.41 -8.83
CA VAL A 407 14.84 9.66 -9.59
C VAL A 407 15.59 8.34 -9.87
N MET A 408 15.82 7.51 -8.85
CA MET A 408 16.56 6.24 -8.97
C MET A 408 15.93 5.27 -9.98
N TYR A 409 14.60 5.21 -10.06
CA TYR A 409 13.90 4.38 -11.03
C TYR A 409 13.67 5.04 -12.39
N ASN A 410 14.21 6.26 -12.61
CA ASN A 410 14.12 7.03 -13.86
C ASN A 410 12.71 7.60 -14.18
N GLN A 411 11.85 7.78 -13.18
CA GLN A 411 10.40 7.97 -13.34
C GLN A 411 9.98 9.43 -13.28
N CYS A 412 10.28 10.16 -14.35
CA CYS A 412 10.05 11.60 -14.48
C CYS A 412 8.58 12.03 -14.25
N GLY A 413 7.59 11.20 -14.64
CA GLY A 413 6.17 11.50 -14.42
C GLY A 413 5.78 11.46 -12.93
N VAL A 414 6.28 10.46 -12.19
CA VAL A 414 6.10 10.36 -10.74
C VAL A 414 6.85 11.49 -10.04
N LEU A 415 8.10 11.77 -10.43
CA LEU A 415 8.88 12.88 -9.88
C LEU A 415 8.14 14.24 -10.01
N HIS A 416 7.62 14.53 -11.21
CA HIS A 416 6.85 15.74 -11.46
C HIS A 416 5.54 15.80 -10.65
N TYR A 417 4.85 14.67 -10.44
CA TYR A 417 3.70 14.58 -9.55
C TYR A 417 4.09 14.87 -8.08
N LEU A 418 5.13 14.20 -7.57
CA LEU A 418 5.61 14.31 -6.19
C LEU A 418 5.97 15.75 -5.82
N ILE A 419 6.62 16.48 -6.73
CA ILE A 419 7.01 17.88 -6.54
C ILE A 419 5.80 18.82 -6.62
N ASN A 420 5.00 18.72 -7.69
CA ASN A 420 4.02 19.76 -8.02
C ASN A 420 2.63 19.56 -7.42
N ARG A 421 2.26 18.33 -7.01
CA ARG A 421 0.88 18.00 -6.58
C ARG A 421 0.76 17.57 -5.12
N VAL A 422 1.80 17.01 -4.53
CA VAL A 422 1.75 16.53 -3.13
C VAL A 422 1.82 17.70 -2.14
N LYS A 423 1.06 17.58 -1.04
CA LYS A 423 1.11 18.47 0.13
C LYS A 423 1.12 17.63 1.43
N PRO A 424 1.92 18.00 2.45
CA PRO A 424 2.91 19.08 2.46
C PRO A 424 4.04 18.86 1.44
N MET A 425 4.95 19.83 1.30
CA MET A 425 6.03 19.71 0.31
C MET A 425 7.08 18.70 0.79
N ILE A 426 7.37 17.69 -0.04
CA ILE A 426 8.45 16.74 0.23
C ILE A 426 9.79 17.48 0.07
N ASP A 427 10.75 17.26 0.97
CA ASP A 427 12.10 17.80 0.77
C ASP A 427 12.78 17.12 -0.43
N VAL A 428 13.20 17.95 -1.39
CA VAL A 428 13.90 17.56 -2.62
C VAL A 428 15.41 17.54 -2.45
N ASN A 429 15.92 18.03 -1.30
CA ASN A 429 17.34 18.06 -0.97
C ASN A 429 17.76 16.92 -0.03
N LEU A 430 16.83 16.29 0.70
CA LEU A 430 17.14 15.28 1.70
C LEU A 430 18.00 14.16 1.09
N ALA A 431 19.20 14.00 1.64
CA ALA A 431 20.15 13.01 1.20
C ALA A 431 19.76 11.60 1.69
N ALA A 432 19.98 10.61 0.85
CA ALA A 432 20.02 9.21 1.27
C ALA A 432 21.25 8.94 2.14
N ASP A 433 21.30 7.77 2.80
CA ASP A 433 22.40 7.40 3.71
C ASP A 433 23.79 7.35 3.04
N THR A 434 23.84 7.34 1.70
CA THR A 434 25.06 7.46 0.88
C THR A 434 25.53 8.91 0.68
N GLY A 435 24.94 9.87 1.39
CA GLY A 435 25.19 11.31 1.28
C GLY A 435 24.69 11.96 -0.02
N ASN A 436 24.15 11.18 -0.96
CA ASN A 436 23.64 11.69 -2.24
C ASN A 436 22.23 12.27 -2.08
N THR A 437 22.02 13.47 -2.62
CA THR A 437 20.68 14.07 -2.79
C THR A 437 20.01 13.57 -4.09
N PRO A 438 18.69 13.76 -4.29
CA PRO A 438 18.03 13.45 -5.56
C PRO A 438 18.70 14.09 -6.78
N LEU A 439 19.27 15.30 -6.64
CA LEU A 439 19.97 15.98 -7.73
C LEU A 439 21.33 15.33 -8.05
N HIS A 440 22.03 14.76 -7.07
CA HIS A 440 23.23 13.95 -7.32
C HIS A 440 22.88 12.70 -8.14
N ALA A 441 21.84 11.96 -7.74
CA ALA A 441 21.39 10.76 -8.43
C ALA A 441 20.93 11.07 -9.88
N ALA A 442 20.17 12.15 -10.06
CA ALA A 442 19.74 12.61 -11.38
C ALA A 442 20.93 12.99 -12.26
N ALA A 443 21.89 13.76 -11.73
CA ALA A 443 23.07 14.17 -12.47
C ALA A 443 23.98 12.99 -12.85
N ASN A 444 24.20 12.05 -11.93
CA ASN A 444 24.94 10.80 -12.18
C ASN A 444 24.30 9.95 -13.29
N SER A 445 22.97 9.88 -13.33
CA SER A 445 22.21 9.12 -14.34
C SER A 445 22.30 9.70 -15.75
N GLY A 446 22.67 10.98 -15.90
CA GLY A 446 22.67 11.69 -17.17
C GLY A 446 21.28 12.09 -17.69
N ASN A 447 20.19 11.76 -17.00
CA ASN A 447 18.85 12.15 -17.44
C ASN A 447 18.57 13.63 -17.16
N ASP A 448 18.73 14.42 -18.23
CA ASP A 448 18.52 15.86 -18.26
C ASP A 448 17.09 16.30 -17.91
N ARG A 449 16.08 15.43 -18.06
CA ARG A 449 14.68 15.71 -17.69
C ARG A 449 14.44 15.61 -16.18
N LEU A 450 15.06 14.64 -15.50
CA LEU A 450 14.99 14.54 -14.03
C LEU A 450 15.68 15.75 -13.39
N VAL A 451 16.84 16.12 -13.94
CA VAL A 451 17.59 17.33 -13.54
C VAL A 451 16.74 18.58 -13.78
N GLU A 452 16.07 18.73 -14.93
CA GLU A 452 15.21 19.87 -15.22
C GLU A 452 14.01 19.99 -14.26
N VAL A 453 13.33 18.89 -13.95
CA VAL A 453 12.20 18.89 -12.99
C VAL A 453 12.66 19.20 -11.56
N LEU A 454 13.85 18.75 -11.15
CA LEU A 454 14.44 19.12 -9.85
C LEU A 454 14.85 20.60 -9.81
N LEU A 455 15.46 21.12 -10.89
CA LEU A 455 15.89 22.51 -10.99
C LEU A 455 14.73 23.52 -11.08
N GLN A 456 13.50 23.06 -11.33
CA GLN A 456 12.28 23.87 -11.23
C GLN A 456 11.80 24.08 -9.77
N CYS A 457 12.35 23.36 -8.79
CA CYS A 457 11.99 23.53 -7.37
C CYS A 457 12.70 24.77 -6.78
N PRO A 458 12.00 25.80 -6.29
CA PRO A 458 12.63 27.03 -5.79
C PRO A 458 13.63 26.82 -4.63
N GLN A 459 13.46 25.73 -3.88
CA GLN A 459 14.30 25.36 -2.73
C GLN A 459 15.46 24.39 -3.07
N ILE A 460 15.72 24.10 -4.35
CA ILE A 460 16.75 23.13 -4.75
C ILE A 460 18.16 23.65 -4.47
N ASN A 461 18.96 22.87 -3.73
CA ASN A 461 20.38 23.15 -3.54
C ASN A 461 21.19 22.55 -4.70
N VAL A 462 21.40 23.36 -5.74
CA VAL A 462 22.24 23.01 -6.91
C VAL A 462 23.68 22.64 -6.48
N ASN A 463 24.16 23.28 -5.41
CA ASN A 463 25.51 23.14 -4.85
C ASN A 463 25.54 22.27 -3.59
N ALA A 464 24.61 21.32 -3.46
CA ALA A 464 24.68 20.31 -2.41
C ALA A 464 25.98 19.51 -2.54
N ILE A 465 26.68 19.31 -1.42
CA ILE A 465 27.89 18.48 -1.34
C ILE A 465 27.57 17.12 -0.73
N ASN A 466 28.30 16.08 -1.15
CA ASN A 466 28.30 14.75 -0.52
C ASN A 466 29.64 14.51 0.21
N PRO A 467 29.71 14.66 1.54
CA PRO A 467 30.93 14.44 2.31
C PRO A 467 31.47 13.00 2.26
N GLN A 468 30.62 12.00 1.96
CA GLN A 468 31.03 10.61 1.80
C GLN A 468 31.72 10.35 0.45
N CYS A 469 31.63 11.31 -0.48
CA CYS A 469 32.20 11.24 -1.82
C CYS A 469 33.12 12.46 -2.05
N GLU A 470 34.04 12.71 -1.12
CA GLU A 470 35.05 13.80 -1.19
C GLU A 470 34.47 15.22 -1.38
N ASN A 471 33.23 15.47 -0.92
CA ASN A 471 32.45 16.70 -1.20
C ASN A 471 32.05 16.88 -2.68
N ALA A 472 31.89 15.77 -3.44
CA ALA A 472 31.27 15.78 -4.75
C ALA A 472 29.95 16.56 -4.76
N THR A 473 29.66 17.22 -5.88
CA THR A 473 28.41 17.93 -6.15
C THR A 473 27.70 17.27 -7.34
N PRO A 474 26.44 17.60 -7.62
CA PRO A 474 25.77 17.16 -8.86
C PRO A 474 26.56 17.54 -10.12
N LEU A 475 27.24 18.70 -10.12
CA LEU A 475 28.08 19.13 -11.24
C LEU A 475 29.31 18.22 -11.40
N HIS A 476 30.00 17.87 -10.32
CA HIS A 476 31.14 16.95 -10.37
C HIS A 476 30.75 15.60 -10.97
N LEU A 477 29.64 15.00 -10.52
CA LEU A 477 29.14 13.73 -11.07
C LEU A 477 28.74 13.84 -12.56
N ALA A 478 28.08 14.93 -12.96
CA ALA A 478 27.72 15.17 -14.36
C ALA A 478 28.96 15.28 -15.27
N VAL A 479 30.02 15.94 -14.81
CA VAL A 479 31.27 16.11 -15.57
C VAL A 479 32.08 14.81 -15.63
N MET A 480 32.23 14.09 -14.51
CA MET A 480 32.93 12.78 -14.46
C MET A 480 32.38 11.78 -15.48
N HIS A 481 31.05 11.78 -15.68
CA HIS A 481 30.37 10.89 -16.61
C HIS A 481 30.14 11.50 -18.02
N GLY A 482 30.60 12.74 -18.27
CA GLY A 482 30.56 13.38 -19.58
C GLY A 482 29.17 13.86 -20.02
N HIS A 483 28.22 14.02 -19.09
CA HIS A 483 26.81 14.31 -19.35
C HIS A 483 26.58 15.78 -19.74
N ARG A 484 27.08 16.20 -20.92
CA ARG A 484 27.07 17.60 -21.41
C ARG A 484 25.74 18.33 -21.17
N THR A 485 24.59 17.75 -21.55
CA THR A 485 23.27 18.40 -21.39
C THR A 485 22.89 18.63 -19.92
N VAL A 486 23.34 17.77 -19.01
CA VAL A 486 23.18 17.96 -17.56
C VAL A 486 24.09 19.07 -17.06
N VAL A 487 25.37 19.10 -17.50
CA VAL A 487 26.31 20.18 -17.18
C VAL A 487 25.72 21.53 -17.63
N GLU A 488 25.22 21.63 -18.86
CA GLU A 488 24.58 22.84 -19.39
C GLU A 488 23.38 23.30 -18.53
N LYS A 489 22.55 22.37 -18.06
CA LYS A 489 21.40 22.69 -17.18
C LYS A 489 21.84 23.12 -15.77
N LEU A 490 22.82 22.45 -15.17
CA LEU A 490 23.35 22.78 -13.84
C LEU A 490 24.08 24.14 -13.84
N VAL A 491 24.94 24.39 -14.83
CA VAL A 491 25.67 25.66 -14.96
C VAL A 491 24.70 26.82 -15.23
N LYS A 492 23.69 26.64 -16.09
CA LYS A 492 22.60 27.61 -16.28
C LYS A 492 21.79 27.88 -15.00
N ALA A 493 21.70 26.90 -14.10
CA ALA A 493 21.11 27.03 -12.77
C ALA A 493 22.09 27.56 -11.70
N LYS A 494 23.24 28.12 -12.11
CA LYS A 494 24.29 28.71 -11.25
C LYS A 494 24.94 27.69 -10.29
N ALA A 495 25.19 26.49 -10.79
CA ALA A 495 26.14 25.59 -10.14
C ALA A 495 27.52 26.27 -9.99
N ASP A 496 28.12 26.17 -8.81
CA ASP A 496 29.42 26.78 -8.53
C ASP A 496 30.56 25.90 -9.08
N LEU A 497 31.27 26.44 -10.07
CA LEU A 497 32.35 25.74 -10.77
C LEU A 497 33.65 25.69 -9.97
N SER A 498 33.76 26.47 -8.89
CA SER A 498 34.96 26.61 -8.05
C SER A 498 35.01 25.63 -6.87
N LEU A 499 33.87 25.03 -6.53
CA LEU A 499 33.81 23.95 -5.54
C LEU A 499 34.72 22.78 -5.93
N LYS A 500 35.23 22.06 -4.94
CA LYS A 500 36.13 20.92 -5.12
C LYS A 500 35.49 19.60 -4.71
N MET A 501 35.72 18.56 -5.50
CA MET A 501 35.68 17.16 -5.09
C MET A 501 37.12 16.73 -4.81
N GLY A 502 37.42 16.46 -3.54
CA GLY A 502 38.79 16.29 -3.07
C GLY A 502 39.60 17.57 -3.33
N GLU A 503 40.58 17.48 -4.23
CA GLU A 503 41.38 18.64 -4.68
C GLU A 503 40.96 19.22 -6.03
N LEU A 504 40.05 18.58 -6.76
CA LEU A 504 39.72 18.90 -8.15
C LEU A 504 38.39 19.64 -8.26
N ASN A 505 38.36 20.74 -9.02
CA ASN A 505 37.12 21.41 -9.41
C ASN A 505 36.51 20.77 -10.67
N ALA A 506 35.34 21.26 -11.09
CA ALA A 506 34.63 20.78 -12.28
C ALA A 506 35.49 20.83 -13.57
N GLU A 507 36.29 21.88 -13.80
CA GLU A 507 37.15 21.91 -14.98
C GLU A 507 38.28 20.86 -14.92
N ASP A 508 38.87 20.66 -13.75
CA ASP A 508 40.02 19.78 -13.59
C ASP A 508 39.63 18.30 -13.70
N ILE A 509 38.41 17.96 -13.27
CA ILE A 509 37.76 16.70 -13.62
C ILE A 509 37.53 16.60 -15.14
N ALA A 510 36.99 17.64 -15.78
CA ALA A 510 36.74 17.61 -17.23
C ALA A 510 38.03 17.42 -18.05
N LYS A 511 39.16 17.97 -17.58
CA LYS A 511 40.51 17.74 -18.14
C LYS A 511 41.00 16.32 -17.87
N GLN A 512 40.86 15.82 -16.64
CA GLN A 512 41.34 14.49 -16.22
C GLN A 512 40.65 13.33 -16.98
N PHE A 513 39.38 13.51 -17.35
CA PHE A 513 38.56 12.51 -18.06
C PHE A 513 38.49 12.76 -19.59
N ASP A 514 39.38 13.58 -20.18
CA ASP A 514 39.42 13.92 -21.62
C ASP A 514 38.06 14.42 -22.18
N SER A 515 37.25 15.06 -21.34
CA SER A 515 35.85 15.38 -21.61
C SER A 515 35.71 16.74 -22.31
N TYR A 516 36.35 16.90 -23.48
CA TYR A 516 36.44 18.16 -24.24
C TYR A 516 35.10 18.89 -24.42
N ALA A 517 34.00 18.15 -24.58
CA ALA A 517 32.66 18.72 -24.75
C ALA A 517 32.08 19.31 -23.45
N THR A 518 32.39 18.77 -22.28
CA THR A 518 31.99 19.37 -20.99
C THR A 518 32.95 20.48 -20.57
N LEU A 519 34.26 20.30 -20.79
CA LEU A 519 35.28 21.32 -20.55
C LEU A 519 35.00 22.60 -21.35
N ARG A 520 34.49 22.46 -22.58
CA ARG A 520 34.01 23.61 -23.37
C ARG A 520 32.83 24.31 -22.70
N VAL A 521 31.79 23.59 -22.30
CA VAL A 521 30.61 24.20 -21.64
C VAL A 521 31.01 24.97 -20.39
N LEU A 522 31.90 24.40 -19.56
CA LEU A 522 32.40 25.07 -18.35
C LEU A 522 33.11 26.39 -18.69
N LYS A 523 33.97 26.39 -19.71
CA LYS A 523 34.71 27.59 -20.16
C LYS A 523 33.86 28.62 -20.89
N ASP A 524 32.87 28.19 -21.65
CA ASP A 524 31.92 29.05 -22.35
C ASP A 524 30.89 29.67 -21.35
N SER A 525 31.07 29.48 -20.03
CA SER A 525 30.16 29.93 -18.95
C SER A 525 30.83 30.75 -17.83
N VAL A 526 32.08 31.19 -18.02
CA VAL A 526 32.85 32.05 -17.09
C VAL A 526 33.09 33.42 -17.71
#